data_AF-A0A6G3XVM6-F1
#
_entry.id   AF-A0A6G3XVM6-F1
#
_cell.length_a   1.000
_cell.length_b   1.000
_cell.length_c   1.000
_cell.angle_alpha   90.00
_cell.angle_beta   90.00
_cell.angle_gamma   90.00
#
_symmetry.space_group_name_H-M   'P 1'
#
loop_
_entity.id
_entity.type
_entity.pdbx_description
1 polymer ?
#
loop_
_entity_poly.entity_id
_entity_poly.type
_entity_poly.pdbx_seq_one_letter_code
_entity_poly.pdbx_strand_id
1 'polypeptide(L)' 'VVVPDDAGCCAFAGDRGMLHKELTDSATAEEAAEVASRPYDLHLSANRMCEIGMERATGRPYRSALIELEHATRPTVR' A
#
# COMPACT_ATOMS: atom_id res chain seq x y z
N VAL A 1 13.54 -4.95 2.53
CA VAL A 1 12.14 -4.51 2.66
C VAL A 1 11.97 -3.91 4.05
N VAL A 2 11.17 -2.85 4.17
CA VAL A 2 10.80 -2.24 5.45
C VAL A 2 9.31 -2.46 5.62
N VAL A 3 8.91 -2.86 6.82
CA VAL A 3 7.51 -3.01 7.21
C VAL A 3 7.27 -1.96 8.30
N PRO A 4 6.32 -1.03 8.12
CA PRO A 4 5.98 -0.06 9.16
C PRO A 4 5.57 -0.72 10.47
N ASP A 5 5.83 -0.07 11.59
CA ASP A 5 5.45 -0.58 12.91
C ASP A 5 3.93 -0.66 13.05
N ASP A 6 3.22 0.32 12.49
CA ASP A 6 1.75 0.41 12.46
C ASP A 6 1.12 -0.27 11.23
N ALA A 7 1.86 -1.15 10.54
CA ALA A 7 1.33 -1.89 9.39
C ALA A 7 0.12 -2.74 9.79
N GLY A 8 -1.06 -2.34 9.32
CA GLY A 8 -2.34 -2.87 9.80
C GLY A 8 -3.42 -2.99 8.72
N CYS A 9 -4.67 -3.15 9.18
CA CYS A 9 -5.82 -3.13 8.27
C CYS A 9 -6.10 -1.69 7.81
N CYS A 10 -6.00 -1.39 6.51
CA CYS A 10 -6.29 -0.07 5.94
C CYS A 10 -7.78 0.36 5.99
N ALA A 11 -8.65 -0.46 6.59
CA ALA A 11 -10.11 -0.28 6.66
C ALA A 11 -10.86 -0.11 5.30
N PHE A 12 -10.21 -0.39 4.16
CA PHE A 12 -10.84 -0.18 2.86
C PHE A 12 -11.96 -1.19 2.58
N ALA A 13 -11.82 -2.44 3.04
CA ALA A 13 -12.78 -3.55 2.94
C ALA A 13 -14.02 -3.32 2.03
N GLY A 14 -13.88 -3.58 0.73
CA GLY A 14 -14.97 -3.50 -0.25
C GLY A 14 -15.36 -2.07 -0.62
N ASP A 15 -16.67 -1.79 -0.61
CA ASP A 15 -17.26 -0.48 -0.91
C ASP A 15 -17.12 0.50 0.25
N ARG A 16 -16.88 0.04 1.49
CA ARG A 16 -16.72 0.93 2.64
C ARG A 16 -15.59 1.92 2.47
N GLY A 17 -14.43 1.51 1.94
CA GLY A 17 -13.34 2.43 1.62
C GLY A 17 -13.62 3.37 0.44
N MET A 18 -14.70 3.12 -0.32
CA MET A 18 -15.19 4.05 -1.34
C MET A 18 -16.19 5.06 -0.76
N LEU A 19 -17.00 4.63 0.23
CA LEU A 19 -18.12 5.40 0.76
C LEU A 19 -17.83 6.11 2.09
N HIS A 20 -16.83 5.67 2.84
CA HIS A 20 -16.49 6.16 4.19
C HIS A 20 -14.99 6.46 4.30
N LYS A 21 -14.58 7.60 3.74
CA LYS A 21 -13.18 8.04 3.71
C LYS A 21 -12.60 8.17 5.12
N GLU A 22 -13.41 8.56 6.08
CA GLU A 22 -13.02 8.78 7.47
C GLU A 22 -12.47 7.49 8.11
N LEU A 23 -12.99 6.33 7.71
CA LEU A 23 -12.52 5.04 8.20
C LEU A 23 -11.12 4.71 7.65
N THR A 24 -10.91 4.89 6.35
CA THR A 24 -9.61 4.65 5.73
C THR A 24 -8.56 5.64 6.20
N ASP A 25 -8.94 6.92 6.37
CA ASP A 25 -8.04 7.96 6.88
C ASP A 25 -7.60 7.65 8.31
N SER A 26 -8.55 7.32 9.19
CA SER A 26 -8.23 7.00 10.58
C SER A 26 -7.38 5.74 10.70
N ALA A 27 -7.66 4.71 9.91
CA ALA A 27 -6.97 3.42 10.01
C ALA A 27 -5.52 3.47 9.47
N THR A 28 -5.24 4.39 8.54
CA THR A 28 -3.93 4.47 7.87
C THR A 28 -3.06 5.62 8.37
N ALA A 29 -3.54 6.45 9.30
CA ALA A 29 -2.87 7.69 9.69
C ALA A 29 -1.42 7.49 10.17
N GLU A 30 -1.19 6.58 11.13
CA GLU A 30 0.14 6.33 11.69
C GLU A 30 1.06 5.65 10.68
N GLU A 31 0.58 4.60 10.00
CA GLU A 31 1.34 3.91 8.94
C GLU A 31 1.75 4.88 7.83
N ALA A 32 0.83 5.75 7.40
CA ALA A 32 1.11 6.73 6.35
C ALA A 32 2.10 7.81 6.79
N ALA A 33 2.04 8.24 8.06
CA ALA A 33 3.00 9.18 8.63
C ALA A 33 4.41 8.56 8.68
N GLU A 34 4.52 7.30 9.09
CA GLU A 34 5.80 6.58 9.09
C GLU A 34 6.34 6.39 7.67
N VAL A 35 5.51 5.95 6.74
CA VAL A 35 5.89 5.78 5.32
C VAL A 35 6.36 7.11 4.71
N ALA A 36 5.73 8.23 5.06
CA ALA A 36 6.09 9.55 4.56
C ALA A 36 7.40 10.10 5.17
N SER A 37 7.89 9.53 6.27
CA SER A 37 9.07 10.04 7.00
C SER A 37 10.38 9.93 6.23
N ARG A 38 10.44 9.07 5.20
CA ARG A 38 11.61 8.91 4.33
C ARG A 38 11.23 8.39 2.94
N PRO A 39 12.10 8.55 1.93
CA PRO A 39 11.83 8.02 0.60
C PRO A 39 12.02 6.50 0.53
N TYR A 40 11.22 5.86 -0.34
CA TYR A 40 11.35 4.47 -0.76
C TYR A 40 11.23 4.36 -2.28
N ASP A 41 11.96 3.41 -2.88
CA ASP A 41 11.92 3.18 -4.33
C ASP A 41 10.58 2.56 -4.77
N LEU A 42 9.99 1.70 -3.94
CA LEU A 42 8.75 0.98 -4.20
C LEU A 42 7.88 0.89 -2.94
N HIS A 43 6.57 1.03 -3.12
CA HIS A 43 5.56 0.80 -2.10
C HIS A 43 4.73 -0.41 -2.54
N LEU A 44 4.64 -1.43 -1.69
CA LEU A 44 4.10 -2.73 -2.08
C LEU A 44 2.94 -3.13 -1.16
N SER A 45 1.95 -3.81 -1.72
CA SER A 45 0.86 -4.44 -0.98
C SER A 45 0.52 -5.79 -1.62
N ALA A 46 0.01 -6.73 -0.82
CA ALA A 46 -0.48 -8.02 -1.30
C ALA A 46 -1.99 -8.04 -1.61
N ASN A 47 -2.67 -6.89 -1.49
CA ASN A 47 -4.11 -6.76 -1.71
C ASN A 47 -4.43 -5.46 -2.47
N ARG A 48 -5.20 -5.59 -3.56
CA ARG A 48 -5.60 -4.46 -4.43
C ARG A 48 -6.34 -3.36 -3.68
N MET A 49 -7.16 -3.70 -2.69
CA MET A 49 -7.89 -2.69 -1.91
C MET A 49 -6.94 -1.93 -0.98
N CYS A 50 -5.94 -2.60 -0.42
CA CYS A 50 -4.89 -1.95 0.36
C CYS A 50 -3.97 -1.10 -0.52
N GLU A 51 -3.70 -1.49 -1.78
CA GLU A 51 -2.98 -0.64 -2.73
C GLU A 51 -3.70 0.69 -2.92
N ILE A 52 -5.01 0.65 -3.20
CA ILE A 52 -5.83 1.86 -3.39
C ILE A 52 -5.91 2.68 -2.09
N GLY A 53 -6.12 2.02 -0.96
CA GLY A 53 -6.22 2.68 0.34
C GLY A 53 -4.94 3.39 0.75
N MET A 54 -3.80 2.70 0.66
CA MET A 54 -2.51 3.28 1.02
C MET A 54 -2.02 4.32 0.01
N GLU A 55 -2.34 4.17 -1.28
CA GLU A 55 -2.07 5.23 -2.26
C GLU A 55 -2.83 6.52 -1.93
N ARG A 56 -4.10 6.42 -1.52
CA ARG A 56 -4.88 7.58 -1.04
C ARG A 56 -4.31 8.18 0.24
N ALA A 57 -3.87 7.34 1.18
CA ALA A 57 -3.36 7.79 2.48
C ALA A 57 -1.98 8.45 2.39
N THR A 58 -1.10 7.91 1.56
CA THR A 58 0.32 8.33 1.47
C THR A 58 0.62 9.25 0.30
N GLY A 59 -0.27 9.29 -0.71
CA GLY A 59 0.00 9.93 -2.00
C GLY A 59 1.09 9.23 -2.84
N ARG A 60 1.49 8.00 -2.48
CA ARG A 60 2.51 7.22 -3.19
C ARG A 60 1.86 6.08 -3.96
N PRO A 61 2.32 5.76 -5.18
CA PRO A 61 1.76 4.64 -5.94
C PRO A 61 2.12 3.31 -5.27
N TYR A 62 1.11 2.58 -4.78
CA TYR A 62 1.28 1.23 -4.24
C TYR A 62 1.09 0.19 -5.34
N ARG A 63 1.99 -0.80 -5.38
CA ARG A 63 2.03 -1.85 -6.40
C ARG A 63 1.82 -3.22 -5.78
N SER A 64 1.30 -4.17 -6.55
CA SER A 64 1.15 -5.54 -6.10
C SER A 64 2.52 -6.18 -5.88
N ALA A 65 2.76 -6.67 -4.66
CA ALA A 65 3.99 -7.38 -4.31
C ALA A 65 4.20 -8.62 -5.18
N LEU A 66 3.11 -9.32 -5.57
CA LEU A 66 3.19 -10.51 -6.42
C LEU A 66 3.56 -10.17 -7.86
N ILE A 67 3.04 -9.07 -8.41
CA ILE A 67 3.35 -8.64 -9.77
C ILE A 67 4.78 -8.09 -9.86
N GLU A 68 5.22 -7.30 -8.88
CA GLU A 68 6.61 -6.81 -8.87
C GLU A 68 7.63 -7.93 -8.64
N LEU A 69 7.25 -8.97 -7.87
CA LEU A 69 8.06 -10.19 -7.77
C LEU A 69 8.16 -10.91 -9.12
N GLU A 70 7.05 -11.03 -9.85
CA GLU A 70 7.04 -11.60 -11.20
C GLU A 70 7.96 -10.81 -12.13
N HIS A 71 7.85 -9.48 -12.18
CA HIS A 71 8.74 -8.64 -12.99
C HIS A 71 10.22 -8.82 -12.63
N ALA A 72 10.55 -8.87 -11.33
CA ALA A 72 11.91 -9.00 -10.85
C ALA A 72 12.52 -10.39 -11.15
N THR A 73 11.67 -11.41 -11.29
CA THR A 73 12.09 -12.81 -11.48
C THR A 73 11.86 -13.33 -12.90
N ARG A 74 11.20 -12.54 -13.77
CA ARG A 74 10.90 -12.93 -15.15
C ARG A 74 12.20 -13.28 -15.88
N PRO A 75 12.35 -14.51 -16.40
CA PRO A 75 13.51 -14.87 -17.19
C PRO A 75 13.61 -13.97 -18.41
N THR A 76 14.76 -13.34 -18.61
CA THR A 76 15.05 -12.66 -19.87
C THR A 76 15.28 -13.74 -20.91
N VAL A 77 14.35 -13.90 -21.86
CA VAL A 77 14.59 -14.73 -23.04
C VAL A 77 15.74 -14.08 -23.80
N ARG A 78 16.88 -14.77 -23.86
CA ARG A 78 17.98 -14.45 -24.77
C ARG A 78 17.75 -15.09 -26.12
#